data_AF-M5RZQ3-F1
#
_entry.id   AF-M5RZQ3-F1
#
_cell.length_a   1.000
_cell.length_b   1.000
_cell.length_c   1.000
_cell.angle_alpha   90.00
_cell.angle_beta   90.00
_cell.angle_gamma   90.00
#
_symmetry.space_group_name_H-M   'P 1'
#
loop_
_entity.id
_entity.type
_entity.pdbx_description
1 polymer ?
#
loop_
_entity_poly.entity_id
_entity_poly.type
_entity_poly.pdbx_seq_one_letter_code
_entity_poly.pdbx_strand_id
1 'polypeptide(L)'
;MNSRVLLVAFVFLGAALGSSAKADWTQTVFPVKKHDFGTVAVASKTEFRFPVVNTFTSDLHIRSVRESCGCTTAIIETATIAPGQSGSILARFNTPTFRGKKGATLTVVIDKPFYSEIQLRVDGYIRSDMVFHPGAIELGTINQGEPKSGSTKLFYAGRSDWQVVDVRSNTPWLVPSFKQTERGAGKANYELSVQVREDAPEGYFQDELIVQTNDRSMPNVPLRVIGTVESALSIAPQSIAVGTIKQGDSVSQRLAIRGRKPFAIESIECEGWKVEFSASEDERMIHMVDLTLTADSARGNQRVPMVIRTRGENAVTAKAIVTANIAAEQVAQAQ
;
A
#
# COMPACT_ATOMS: atom_id res chain seq x y z
N MET A 1 57.30 63.48 41.80
CA MET A 1 58.27 62.37 41.80
C MET A 1 57.49 61.06 41.74
N ASN A 2 57.77 60.28 40.71
CA ASN A 2 57.22 58.98 40.28
C ASN A 2 56.59 58.07 41.34
N SER A 3 55.46 57.43 41.01
CA SER A 3 55.47 55.99 40.69
C SER A 3 54.18 55.54 40.00
N ARG A 4 54.34 54.76 38.93
CA ARG A 4 53.30 54.13 38.10
C ARG A 4 52.94 52.78 38.71
N VAL A 5 51.67 52.43 38.77
CA VAL A 5 51.22 51.03 38.87
C VAL A 5 50.20 50.79 37.76
N LEU A 6 50.58 49.94 36.81
CA LEU A 6 49.81 49.51 35.65
C LEU A 6 48.99 48.29 36.07
N LEU A 7 47.66 48.36 36.00
CA LEU A 7 46.75 47.27 36.37
C LEU A 7 46.22 46.63 35.06
N VAL A 8 46.70 45.43 34.76
CA VAL A 8 46.28 44.64 33.59
C VAL A 8 45.00 43.90 33.95
N ALA A 9 43.87 44.30 33.37
CA ALA A 9 42.59 43.62 33.51
C ALA A 9 42.50 42.47 32.49
N PHE A 10 42.43 41.24 32.98
CA PHE A 10 42.27 40.01 32.19
C PHE A 10 40.80 39.88 31.76
N VAL A 11 40.51 40.05 30.46
CA VAL A 11 39.18 39.82 29.89
C VAL A 11 38.99 38.31 29.71
N PHE A 12 38.20 37.69 30.58
CA PHE A 12 37.72 36.31 30.40
C PHE A 12 36.64 36.29 29.32
N LEU A 13 37.03 35.93 28.08
CA LEU A 13 36.12 35.69 26.97
C LEU A 13 35.43 34.33 27.19
N GLY A 14 34.21 34.36 27.74
CA GLY A 14 33.38 33.17 27.91
C GLY A 14 32.98 32.59 26.55
N ALA A 15 33.59 31.47 26.16
CA ALA A 15 33.16 30.71 25.00
C ALA A 15 31.79 30.08 25.28
N ALA A 16 30.74 30.64 24.66
CA ALA A 16 29.45 30.00 24.56
C ALA A 16 29.60 28.73 23.70
N LEU A 17 29.66 27.57 24.35
CA LEU A 17 29.53 26.27 23.71
C LEU A 17 28.11 26.17 23.14
N GLY A 18 27.94 26.52 21.87
CA GLY A 18 26.77 26.16 21.11
C GLY A 18 26.72 24.64 20.96
N SER A 19 25.81 23.98 21.68
CA SER A 19 25.44 22.60 21.39
C SER A 19 24.84 22.54 19.98
N SER A 20 25.67 22.18 19.00
CA SER A 20 25.17 21.68 17.73
C SER A 20 24.47 20.36 18.01
N ALA A 21 23.14 20.36 17.99
CA ALA A 21 22.36 19.15 17.97
C ALA A 21 22.77 18.37 16.71
N LYS A 22 23.64 17.36 16.86
CA LYS A 22 23.82 16.34 15.82
C LYS A 22 22.42 15.82 15.50
N ALA A 23 21.94 16.10 14.29
CA ALA A 23 20.72 15.50 13.79
C ALA A 23 20.85 13.98 13.99
N ASP A 24 19.91 13.39 14.73
CA ASP A 24 19.87 11.96 15.01
C ASP A 24 19.53 11.24 13.70
N TRP A 25 20.55 10.98 12.88
CA TRP A 25 20.45 10.35 11.55
C TRP A 25 19.61 9.08 11.59
N THR A 26 19.56 8.41 12.75
CA THR A 26 18.78 7.19 12.96
C THR A 26 17.29 7.42 12.82
N GLN A 27 16.77 8.62 13.10
CA GLN A 27 15.34 8.96 12.89
C GLN A 27 15.03 9.15 11.41
N THR A 28 15.97 9.70 10.65
CA THR A 28 15.78 9.88 9.20
C THR A 28 15.91 8.55 8.46
N VAL A 29 16.87 7.70 8.87
CA VAL A 29 17.09 6.39 8.25
C VAL A 29 16.05 5.37 8.70
N PHE A 30 15.63 5.40 9.97
CA PHE A 30 14.57 4.54 10.52
C PHE A 30 13.44 5.42 11.05
N PRO A 31 12.52 5.88 10.17
CA PRO A 31 11.41 6.74 10.58
C PRO A 31 10.44 6.04 11.54
N VAL A 32 10.39 4.70 11.50
CA VAL A 32 9.65 3.89 12.46
C VAL A 32 10.62 2.94 13.16
N LYS A 33 10.64 3.00 14.50
CA LYS A 33 11.49 2.13 15.33
C LYS A 33 10.71 1.23 16.28
N LYS A 34 9.41 1.45 16.41
CA LYS A 34 8.53 0.66 17.28
C LYS A 34 7.26 0.31 16.53
N HIS A 35 6.77 -0.90 16.72
CA HIS A 35 5.48 -1.35 16.21
C HIS A 35 4.79 -2.22 17.26
N ASP A 36 3.50 -2.00 17.49
CA ASP A 36 2.68 -2.87 18.33
C ASP A 36 1.67 -3.57 17.44
N PHE A 37 1.73 -4.91 17.41
CA PHE A 37 0.80 -5.75 16.68
C PHE A 37 -0.60 -5.78 17.32
N GLY A 38 -0.74 -5.23 18.53
CA GLY A 38 -1.97 -5.27 19.29
C GLY A 38 -2.31 -6.68 19.73
N THR A 39 -3.60 -7.03 19.71
CA THR A 39 -4.07 -8.37 20.06
C THR A 39 -4.30 -9.20 18.82
N VAL A 40 -3.52 -10.27 18.65
CA VAL A 40 -3.55 -11.15 17.48
C VAL A 40 -3.95 -12.57 17.85
N ALA A 41 -4.56 -13.27 16.91
CA ALA A 41 -4.96 -14.67 17.08
C ALA A 41 -3.75 -15.61 17.04
N VAL A 42 -3.93 -16.84 17.53
CA VAL A 42 -2.97 -17.91 17.23
C VAL A 42 -2.99 -18.22 15.74
N ALA A 43 -1.82 -18.54 15.21
CA ALA A 43 -1.58 -18.87 13.80
C ALA A 43 -1.88 -17.73 12.81
N SER A 44 -2.19 -16.51 13.28
CA SER A 44 -2.31 -15.36 12.40
C SER A 44 -0.97 -15.02 11.74
N LYS A 45 -1.00 -14.72 10.44
CA LYS A 45 0.19 -14.21 9.74
C LYS A 45 0.40 -12.75 10.12
N THR A 46 1.19 -12.52 11.17
CA THR A 46 1.42 -11.20 11.77
C THR A 46 2.85 -10.75 11.49
N GLU A 47 3.01 -9.74 10.63
CA GLU A 47 4.33 -9.24 10.23
C GLU A 47 4.33 -7.73 10.03
N PHE A 48 5.44 -7.07 10.33
CA PHE A 48 5.62 -5.64 10.11
C PHE A 48 6.94 -5.36 9.41
N ARG A 49 6.93 -4.49 8.39
CA ARG A 49 8.13 -4.05 7.69
C ARG A 49 8.56 -2.72 8.28
N PHE A 50 9.71 -2.71 8.96
CA PHE A 50 10.35 -1.46 9.33
C PHE A 50 10.95 -0.84 8.08
N PRO A 51 10.48 0.35 7.65
CA PRO A 51 11.05 1.04 6.51
C PRO A 51 12.45 1.55 6.87
N VAL A 52 13.38 1.41 5.93
CA VAL A 52 14.75 1.91 6.01
C VAL A 52 14.98 2.82 4.82
N VAL A 53 15.41 4.05 5.06
CA VAL A 53 15.68 5.04 4.00
C VAL A 53 17.16 5.39 4.03
N ASN A 54 17.88 5.19 2.92
CA ASN A 54 19.27 5.61 2.86
C ASN A 54 19.35 7.11 2.57
N THR A 55 19.57 7.91 3.62
CA THR A 55 19.77 9.36 3.51
C THR A 55 21.22 9.78 3.37
N PHE A 56 22.15 8.82 3.25
CA PHE A 56 23.57 9.09 3.04
C PHE A 56 23.90 9.22 1.55
N THR A 57 25.07 9.77 1.25
CA THR A 57 25.61 9.90 -0.11
C THR A 57 26.33 8.64 -0.60
N SER A 58 26.39 7.60 0.22
CA SER A 58 27.00 6.30 -0.08
C SER A 58 26.06 5.17 0.34
N ASP A 59 26.35 3.95 -0.11
CA ASP A 59 25.53 2.77 0.19
C ASP A 59 25.41 2.53 1.71
N LEU A 60 24.18 2.28 2.14
CA LEU A 60 23.88 1.76 3.46
C LEU A 60 23.81 0.25 3.37
N HIS A 61 24.61 -0.45 4.17
CA HIS A 61 24.61 -1.92 4.21
C HIS A 61 24.23 -2.43 5.60
N ILE A 62 23.16 -3.22 5.63
CA ILE A 62 22.67 -3.91 6.82
C ILE A 62 23.35 -5.28 6.87
N ARG A 63 24.34 -5.41 7.75
CA ARG A 63 25.12 -6.64 7.91
C ARG A 63 24.31 -7.78 8.51
N SER A 64 23.52 -7.48 9.54
CA SER A 64 22.76 -8.50 10.28
C SER A 64 21.66 -7.88 11.11
N VAL A 65 20.68 -8.69 11.49
CA VAL A 65 19.67 -8.37 12.49
C VAL A 65 19.62 -9.51 13.50
N ARG A 66 19.50 -9.18 14.79
CA ARG A 66 19.45 -10.15 15.89
C ARG A 66 18.26 -9.85 16.80
N GLU A 67 17.52 -10.87 17.19
CA GLU A 67 16.33 -10.74 18.02
C GLU A 67 16.62 -11.11 19.49
N SER A 68 15.99 -10.39 20.42
CA SER A 68 16.16 -10.64 21.86
C SER A 68 15.39 -11.89 22.38
N CYS A 69 14.38 -12.36 21.64
CA CYS A 69 13.60 -13.56 21.93
C CYS A 69 13.32 -14.31 20.61
N GLY A 70 13.09 -15.62 20.67
CA GLY A 70 12.58 -16.39 19.52
C GLY A 70 11.10 -16.17 19.19
N CYS A 71 10.45 -15.21 19.87
CA CYS A 71 9.04 -14.89 19.68
C CYS A 71 8.76 -14.05 18.43
N THR A 72 9.81 -13.45 17.85
CA THR A 72 9.79 -12.76 16.57
C THR A 72 10.98 -13.24 15.75
N THR A 73 10.77 -13.40 14.44
CA THR A 73 11.83 -13.61 13.46
C THR A 73 12.02 -12.33 12.67
N ALA A 74 13.26 -11.84 12.58
CA ALA A 74 13.66 -10.68 11.82
C ALA A 74 14.35 -11.11 10.53
N ILE A 75 13.95 -10.52 9.40
CA ILE A 75 14.44 -10.86 8.07
C ILE A 75 14.86 -9.55 7.40
N ILE A 76 16.07 -9.53 6.84
CA ILE A 76 16.55 -8.42 6.02
C ILE A 76 16.02 -8.65 4.61
N GLU A 77 15.08 -7.82 4.16
CA GLU A 77 14.54 -7.91 2.78
C GLU A 77 15.45 -7.17 1.79
N THR A 78 16.19 -6.15 2.25
CA THR A 78 17.12 -5.38 1.43
C THR A 78 18.42 -5.11 2.19
N ALA A 79 19.47 -5.87 1.89
CA ALA A 79 20.74 -5.78 2.61
C ALA A 79 21.55 -4.53 2.23
N THR A 80 21.61 -4.17 0.95
CA THR A 80 22.30 -2.97 0.45
C THR A 80 21.29 -1.99 -0.10
N ILE A 81 21.30 -0.76 0.40
CA ILE A 81 20.39 0.31 0.00
C ILE A 81 21.24 1.44 -0.57
N ALA A 82 21.08 1.72 -1.87
CA ALA A 82 21.82 2.78 -2.56
C ALA A 82 21.39 4.19 -2.07
N PRO A 83 22.18 5.25 -2.30
CA PRO A 83 21.83 6.62 -1.90
C PRO A 83 20.43 7.04 -2.37
N GLY A 84 19.62 7.56 -1.45
CA GLY A 84 18.25 8.01 -1.72
C GLY A 84 17.23 6.88 -1.95
N GLN A 85 17.64 5.61 -1.92
CA GLN A 85 16.74 4.46 -2.04
C GLN A 85 16.20 4.03 -0.67
N SER A 86 15.16 3.20 -0.71
CA SER A 86 14.54 2.61 0.48
C SER A 86 14.61 1.09 0.45
N GLY A 87 14.61 0.50 1.63
CA GLY A 87 14.54 -0.94 1.87
C GLY A 87 13.75 -1.25 3.13
N SER A 88 13.75 -2.51 3.55
CA SER A 88 12.97 -2.93 4.72
C SER A 88 13.62 -4.06 5.53
N ILE A 89 13.25 -4.09 6.81
CA ILE A 89 13.48 -5.21 7.71
C ILE A 89 12.12 -5.74 8.14
N LEU A 90 11.83 -6.99 7.79
CA LEU A 90 10.59 -7.67 8.12
C LEU A 90 10.69 -8.30 9.51
N ALA A 91 9.79 -7.91 10.42
CA ALA A 91 9.58 -8.55 11.71
C ALA A 91 8.34 -9.45 11.63
N ARG A 92 8.51 -10.76 11.69
CA ARG A 92 7.45 -11.77 11.69
C ARG A 92 7.22 -12.29 13.11
N PHE A 93 6.00 -12.13 13.63
CA PHE A 93 5.64 -12.62 14.95
C PHE A 93 5.31 -14.12 14.90
N ASN A 94 5.90 -14.91 15.80
CA ASN A 94 5.66 -16.36 15.85
C ASN A 94 4.39 -16.69 16.67
N THR A 95 3.24 -16.40 16.06
CA THR A 95 1.92 -16.67 16.64
C THR A 95 1.55 -18.16 16.72
N PRO A 96 2.10 -19.10 15.91
CA PRO A 96 1.85 -20.53 16.09
C PRO A 96 2.42 -21.08 17.41
N THR A 97 3.63 -20.69 17.79
CA THR A 97 4.33 -21.26 18.97
C THR A 97 4.07 -20.49 20.26
N PHE A 98 3.96 -19.16 20.22
CA PHE A 98 3.91 -18.34 21.43
C PHE A 98 2.48 -17.87 21.78
N ARG A 99 2.26 -17.56 23.06
CA ARG A 99 0.99 -17.05 23.61
C ARG A 99 1.25 -15.92 24.61
N GLY A 100 0.23 -15.11 24.87
CA GLY A 100 0.24 -14.01 25.85
C GLY A 100 1.01 -12.77 25.36
N LYS A 101 1.36 -11.88 26.30
CA LYS A 101 2.14 -10.68 26.00
C LYS A 101 3.56 -11.07 25.58
N LYS A 102 3.95 -10.66 24.38
CA LYS A 102 5.24 -10.97 23.77
C LYS A 102 5.81 -9.72 23.11
N GLY A 103 7.11 -9.76 22.89
CA GLY A 103 7.79 -8.77 22.11
C GLY A 103 9.28 -9.04 22.02
N ALA A 104 9.88 -8.54 20.94
CA ALA A 104 11.31 -8.62 20.69
C ALA A 104 11.91 -7.22 20.52
N THR A 105 13.16 -7.06 20.95
CA THR A 105 14.04 -6.01 20.46
C THR A 105 14.87 -6.61 19.33
N LEU A 106 14.85 -5.97 18.17
CA LEU A 106 15.62 -6.33 16.98
C LEU A 106 16.82 -5.39 16.90
N THR A 107 18.02 -5.93 17.12
CA THR A 107 19.27 -5.18 16.99
C THR A 107 19.78 -5.32 15.57
N VAL A 108 19.70 -4.23 14.82
CA VAL A 108 20.16 -4.09 13.44
C VAL A 108 21.59 -3.59 13.45
N VAL A 109 22.49 -4.35 12.82
CA VAL A 109 23.90 -4.00 12.68
C VAL A 109 24.14 -3.48 11.27
N ILE A 110 24.63 -2.26 11.17
CA ILE A 110 25.01 -1.58 9.94
C ILE A 110 26.53 -1.46 9.92
N ASP A 111 27.17 -1.77 8.80
CA ASP A 111 28.63 -1.65 8.65
C ASP A 111 29.05 -0.66 7.57
N LYS A 112 28.12 -0.16 6.76
CA LYS A 112 28.32 0.97 5.83
C LYS A 112 27.16 1.98 5.96
N PRO A 113 27.43 3.30 5.88
CA PRO A 113 28.74 3.92 5.62
C PRO A 113 29.72 3.90 6.80
N PHE A 114 29.24 3.60 8.01
CA PHE A 114 30.04 3.40 9.22
C PHE A 114 29.37 2.37 10.11
N TYR A 115 30.14 1.77 11.03
CA TYR A 115 29.59 0.82 11.98
C TYR A 115 28.57 1.49 12.91
N SER A 116 27.37 0.93 12.99
CA SER A 116 26.35 1.37 13.94
C SER A 116 25.37 0.26 14.27
N GLU A 117 24.76 0.36 15.46
CA GLU A 117 23.72 -0.56 15.89
C GLU A 117 22.45 0.21 16.24
N ILE A 118 21.33 -0.27 15.70
CA ILE A 118 20.01 0.34 15.88
C ILE A 118 19.08 -0.69 16.49
N GLN A 119 18.26 -0.26 17.45
CA GLN A 119 17.25 -1.11 18.08
C GLN A 119 15.87 -0.76 17.52
N LEU A 120 15.19 -1.79 17.01
CA LEU A 120 13.78 -1.76 16.65
C LEU A 120 13.00 -2.58 17.67
N ARG A 121 11.76 -2.22 17.98
CA ARG A 121 10.93 -2.90 18.99
C ARG A 121 9.62 -3.36 18.38
N VAL A 122 9.24 -4.60 18.65
CA VAL A 122 7.89 -5.10 18.34
C VAL A 122 7.17 -5.62 19.57
N ASP A 123 5.95 -5.17 19.81
CA ASP A 123 5.10 -5.60 20.92
C ASP A 123 3.84 -6.29 20.40
N GLY A 124 3.19 -7.09 21.24
CA GLY A 124 1.87 -7.64 20.94
C GLY A 124 1.38 -8.65 21.98
N TYR A 125 0.12 -9.02 21.87
CA TYR A 125 -0.53 -10.04 22.69
C TYR A 125 -1.12 -11.13 21.80
N ILE A 126 -0.70 -12.38 22.01
CA ILE A 126 -1.20 -13.53 21.24
C ILE A 126 -2.26 -14.25 22.08
N ARG A 127 -3.53 -14.10 21.69
CA ARG A 127 -4.67 -14.68 22.42
C ARG A 127 -4.83 -16.16 22.09
N SER A 128 -4.95 -17.03 23.10
CA SER A 128 -4.98 -18.50 22.95
C SER A 128 -6.37 -19.10 22.73
N ASP A 129 -7.41 -18.29 22.95
CA ASP A 129 -8.83 -18.65 22.84
C ASP A 129 -9.36 -18.58 21.41
N MET A 130 -8.53 -18.13 20.45
CA MET A 130 -8.96 -17.84 19.10
C MET A 130 -7.89 -18.16 18.04
N VAL A 131 -8.31 -18.76 16.92
CA VAL A 131 -7.44 -19.22 15.84
C VAL A 131 -8.05 -18.86 14.48
N PHE A 132 -7.22 -18.32 13.57
CA PHE A 132 -7.55 -18.23 12.15
C PHE A 132 -6.97 -19.42 11.38
N HIS A 133 -7.74 -20.02 10.49
CA HIS A 133 -7.28 -21.12 9.65
C HIS A 133 -7.93 -21.07 8.25
N PRO A 134 -7.17 -20.69 7.21
CA PRO A 134 -5.76 -20.27 7.22
C PRO A 134 -5.51 -18.97 8.03
N GLY A 135 -4.26 -18.76 8.47
CA GLY A 135 -3.86 -17.61 9.31
C GLY A 135 -3.95 -16.23 8.66
N ALA A 136 -4.20 -16.19 7.36
CA ALA A 136 -4.43 -15.02 6.52
C ALA A 136 -5.30 -15.44 5.33
N ILE A 137 -5.96 -14.46 4.71
CA ILE A 137 -6.60 -14.67 3.42
C ILE A 137 -5.58 -14.32 2.33
N GLU A 138 -5.11 -15.34 1.61
CA GLU A 138 -4.19 -15.17 0.49
C GLU A 138 -4.97 -15.32 -0.83
N LEU A 139 -5.15 -14.20 -1.53
CA LEU A 139 -5.97 -14.11 -2.75
C LEU A 139 -5.18 -14.43 -4.03
N GLY A 140 -3.85 -14.45 -3.94
CA GLY A 140 -2.96 -14.62 -5.09
C GLY A 140 -3.02 -13.44 -6.05
N THR A 141 -2.87 -13.73 -7.34
CA THR A 141 -3.03 -12.74 -8.42
C THR A 141 -4.50 -12.54 -8.76
N ILE A 142 -4.90 -11.28 -8.88
CA ILE A 142 -6.24 -10.82 -9.23
C ILE A 142 -6.12 -9.95 -10.47
N ASN A 143 -6.93 -10.20 -11.49
CA ASN A 143 -7.02 -9.28 -12.62
C ASN A 143 -7.85 -8.06 -12.22
N GLN A 144 -7.36 -6.86 -12.51
CA GLN A 144 -8.12 -5.64 -12.27
C GLN A 144 -9.49 -5.70 -12.96
N GLY A 145 -10.54 -5.33 -12.22
CA GLY A 145 -11.93 -5.41 -12.69
C GLY A 145 -12.61 -6.76 -12.48
N GLU A 146 -11.87 -7.84 -12.21
CA GLU A 146 -12.48 -9.13 -11.86
C GLU A 146 -12.77 -9.21 -10.35
N PRO A 147 -14.00 -9.52 -9.93
CA PRO A 147 -14.29 -9.75 -8.52
C PRO A 147 -13.59 -11.04 -8.08
N LYS A 148 -12.68 -10.93 -7.11
CA LYS A 148 -12.08 -12.08 -6.44
C LYS A 148 -12.50 -12.09 -4.97
N SER A 149 -12.79 -13.28 -4.46
CA SER A 149 -13.07 -13.48 -3.05
C SER A 149 -12.12 -14.50 -2.44
N GLY A 150 -11.90 -14.38 -1.13
CA GLY A 150 -11.18 -15.37 -0.33
C GLY A 150 -11.82 -15.48 1.04
N SER A 151 -11.56 -16.57 1.74
CA SER A 151 -12.11 -16.79 3.07
C SER A 151 -11.11 -17.45 4.02
N THR A 152 -11.40 -17.33 5.31
CA THR A 152 -10.74 -18.08 6.38
C THR A 152 -11.76 -18.48 7.45
N LYS A 153 -11.45 -19.54 8.19
CA LYS A 153 -12.24 -19.95 9.35
C LYS A 153 -11.67 -19.31 10.61
N LEU A 154 -12.57 -18.86 11.46
CA LEU A 154 -12.28 -18.39 12.80
C LEU A 154 -12.85 -19.40 13.81
N PHE A 155 -11.97 -19.97 14.62
CA PHE A 155 -12.34 -20.88 15.69
C PHE A 155 -12.12 -20.17 17.02
N TYR A 156 -13.19 -20.07 17.83
CA TYR A 156 -13.12 -19.55 19.18
C TYR A 156 -13.49 -20.64 20.20
N ALA A 157 -12.78 -20.69 21.32
CA ALA A 157 -13.09 -21.54 22.47
C ALA A 157 -12.80 -20.80 23.78
N GLY A 158 -13.84 -20.57 24.58
CA GLY A 158 -13.75 -19.84 25.84
C GLY A 158 -15.10 -19.48 26.42
N ARG A 159 -15.39 -18.19 26.48
CA ARG A 159 -16.66 -17.67 27.00
C ARG A 159 -17.83 -18.01 26.09
N SER A 160 -18.92 -18.51 26.67
CA SER A 160 -20.12 -18.90 25.92
C SER A 160 -20.84 -17.73 25.23
N ASP A 161 -20.69 -16.52 25.75
CA ASP A 161 -21.29 -15.29 25.23
C ASP A 161 -20.40 -14.56 24.22
N TRP A 162 -19.19 -15.06 23.92
CA TRP A 162 -18.29 -14.41 22.98
C TRP A 162 -18.87 -14.44 21.56
N GLN A 163 -18.70 -13.34 20.82
CA GLN A 163 -19.12 -13.23 19.43
C GLN A 163 -18.32 -12.21 18.63
N VAL A 164 -18.23 -12.45 17.33
CA VAL A 164 -17.89 -11.44 16.33
C VAL A 164 -19.09 -10.51 16.19
N VAL A 165 -18.85 -9.22 16.39
CA VAL A 165 -19.86 -8.16 16.29
C VAL A 165 -19.83 -7.54 14.90
N ASP A 166 -18.65 -7.36 14.33
CA ASP A 166 -18.45 -6.72 13.04
C ASP A 166 -17.10 -7.15 12.42
N VAL A 167 -16.93 -6.97 11.12
CA VAL A 167 -15.63 -7.10 10.45
C VAL A 167 -15.46 -5.91 9.53
N ARG A 168 -14.40 -5.13 9.76
CA ARG A 168 -14.12 -3.89 9.01
C ARG A 168 -12.83 -4.02 8.23
N SER A 169 -12.73 -3.33 7.11
CA SER A 169 -11.48 -3.20 6.38
C SER A 169 -10.78 -1.88 6.72
N ASN A 170 -9.45 -1.89 6.69
CA ASN A 170 -8.64 -0.67 6.71
C ASN A 170 -8.63 0.07 5.34
N THR A 171 -9.12 -0.57 4.28
CA THR A 171 -9.24 -0.01 2.92
C THR A 171 -10.66 -0.12 2.36
N PRO A 172 -11.12 0.82 1.51
CA PRO A 172 -12.50 0.86 1.03
C PRO A 172 -12.83 -0.17 -0.06
N TRP A 173 -11.82 -0.78 -0.69
CA TRP A 173 -11.98 -1.73 -1.80
C TRP A 173 -11.92 -3.20 -1.36
N LEU A 174 -11.56 -3.48 -0.10
CA LEU A 174 -11.75 -4.78 0.53
C LEU A 174 -13.10 -4.78 1.27
N VAL A 175 -14.01 -5.62 0.82
CA VAL A 175 -15.38 -5.71 1.34
C VAL A 175 -15.51 -7.00 2.16
N PRO A 176 -15.38 -6.93 3.50
CA PRO A 176 -15.50 -8.10 4.35
C PRO A 176 -16.96 -8.50 4.58
N SER A 177 -17.15 -9.78 4.89
CA SER A 177 -18.38 -10.34 5.44
C SER A 177 -18.06 -11.50 6.38
N PHE A 178 -18.99 -11.87 7.24
CA PHE A 178 -18.82 -13.00 8.14
C PHE A 178 -20.12 -13.76 8.37
N LYS A 179 -20.00 -15.05 8.67
CA LYS A 179 -21.13 -15.93 8.98
C LYS A 179 -20.77 -16.84 10.15
N GLN A 180 -21.61 -16.90 11.17
CA GLN A 180 -21.46 -17.90 12.24
C GLN A 180 -21.83 -19.28 11.68
N THR A 181 -20.92 -20.24 11.81
CA THR A 181 -21.08 -21.60 11.29
C THR A 181 -21.40 -22.61 12.39
N GLU A 182 -20.94 -22.37 13.62
CA GLU A 182 -21.20 -23.25 14.76
C GLU A 182 -21.23 -22.46 16.07
N ARG A 183 -22.09 -22.87 17.02
CA ARG A 183 -22.08 -22.39 18.40
C ARG A 183 -22.52 -23.48 19.35
N GLY A 184 -21.78 -23.68 20.43
CA GLY A 184 -22.12 -24.65 21.47
C GLY A 184 -20.92 -25.00 22.34
N ALA A 185 -21.17 -25.46 23.58
CA ALA A 185 -20.13 -25.93 24.50
C ALA A 185 -18.94 -24.97 24.68
N GLY A 186 -19.19 -23.66 24.76
CA GLY A 186 -18.15 -22.63 24.88
C GLY A 186 -17.34 -22.36 23.62
N LYS A 187 -17.75 -22.93 22.47
CA LYS A 187 -17.17 -22.69 21.16
C LYS A 187 -18.07 -21.81 20.30
N ALA A 188 -17.45 -21.01 19.45
CA ALA A 188 -18.11 -20.25 18.40
C ALA A 188 -17.22 -20.22 17.15
N ASN A 189 -17.73 -20.74 16.04
CA ASN A 189 -16.99 -20.79 14.78
C ASN A 189 -17.63 -19.85 13.76
N TYR A 190 -16.78 -19.20 12.97
CA TYR A 190 -17.20 -18.27 11.93
C TYR A 190 -16.43 -18.56 10.63
N GLU A 191 -17.08 -18.31 9.51
CA GLU A 191 -16.43 -18.12 8.23
C GLU A 191 -16.31 -16.62 7.99
N LEU A 192 -15.08 -16.15 7.76
CA LEU A 192 -14.76 -14.76 7.43
C LEU A 192 -14.40 -14.72 5.95
N SER A 193 -15.08 -13.89 5.19
CA SER A 193 -14.89 -13.75 3.75
C SER A 193 -14.56 -12.31 3.40
N VAL A 194 -13.79 -12.11 2.33
CA VAL A 194 -13.50 -10.79 1.78
C VAL A 194 -13.61 -10.83 0.28
N GLN A 195 -14.26 -9.81 -0.27
CA GLN A 195 -14.35 -9.55 -1.70
C GLN A 195 -13.47 -8.35 -2.05
N VAL A 196 -12.72 -8.46 -3.14
CA VAL A 196 -11.97 -7.35 -3.74
C VAL A 196 -12.88 -6.65 -4.74
N ARG A 197 -13.08 -5.34 -4.55
CA ARG A 197 -13.85 -4.49 -5.45
C ARG A 197 -13.05 -4.19 -6.73
N GLU A 198 -13.74 -3.92 -7.83
CA GLU A 198 -13.17 -3.68 -9.16
C GLU A 198 -12.20 -2.49 -9.25
N ASP A 199 -12.30 -1.53 -8.32
CA ASP A 199 -11.47 -0.32 -8.25
C ASP A 199 -10.24 -0.50 -7.33
N ALA A 200 -9.92 -1.74 -6.94
CA ALA A 200 -8.72 -2.04 -6.17
C ALA A 200 -7.46 -1.53 -6.91
N PRO A 201 -6.53 -0.88 -6.19
CA PRO A 201 -5.31 -0.33 -6.79
C PRO A 201 -4.44 -1.45 -7.35
N GLU A 202 -3.78 -1.17 -8.48
CA GLU A 202 -2.81 -2.10 -9.07
C GLU A 202 -1.59 -2.27 -8.17
N GLY A 203 -1.01 -3.47 -8.23
CA GLY A 203 0.20 -3.84 -7.51
C GLY A 203 -0.05 -4.83 -6.37
N TYR A 204 1.02 -5.11 -5.64
CA TYR A 204 0.97 -5.95 -4.45
C TYR A 204 0.33 -5.19 -3.28
N PHE A 205 -0.56 -5.85 -2.56
CA PHE A 205 -1.16 -5.31 -1.35
C PHE A 205 -1.07 -6.30 -0.20
N GLN A 206 -0.98 -5.75 1.00
CA GLN A 206 -0.96 -6.49 2.26
C GLN A 206 -1.68 -5.65 3.32
N ASP A 207 -2.99 -5.85 3.38
CA ASP A 207 -3.92 -5.06 4.18
C ASP A 207 -4.56 -5.92 5.28
N GLU A 208 -5.41 -5.30 6.11
CA GLU A 208 -5.95 -5.94 7.30
C GLU A 208 -7.47 -5.75 7.44
N LEU A 209 -8.16 -6.84 7.76
CA LEU A 209 -9.52 -6.82 8.28
C LEU A 209 -9.47 -6.81 9.79
N ILE A 210 -10.21 -5.89 10.40
CA ILE A 210 -10.38 -5.81 11.84
C ILE A 210 -11.64 -6.58 12.23
N VAL A 211 -11.44 -7.75 12.82
CA VAL A 211 -12.52 -8.53 13.44
C VAL A 211 -12.84 -7.89 14.77
N GLN A 212 -14.03 -7.27 14.86
CA GLN A 212 -14.54 -6.66 16.09
C GLN A 212 -15.33 -7.70 16.87
N THR A 213 -15.06 -7.78 18.17
CA THR A 213 -15.65 -8.77 19.09
C THR A 213 -16.32 -8.05 20.25
N ASN A 214 -17.17 -8.77 20.99
CA ASN A 214 -17.76 -8.25 22.22
C ASN A 214 -16.84 -8.36 23.45
N ASP A 215 -15.57 -8.76 23.26
CA ASP A 215 -14.57 -8.77 24.31
C ASP A 215 -14.07 -7.35 24.58
N ARG A 216 -14.49 -6.76 25.70
CA ARG A 216 -14.12 -5.39 26.07
C ARG A 216 -12.62 -5.19 26.30
N SER A 217 -11.89 -6.25 26.65
CA SER A 217 -10.45 -6.15 26.89
C SER A 217 -9.64 -6.24 25.60
N MET A 218 -10.16 -6.97 24.61
CA MET A 218 -9.50 -7.26 23.34
C MET A 218 -10.51 -7.19 22.19
N PRO A 219 -11.07 -6.01 21.91
CA PRO A 219 -12.21 -5.87 21.02
C PRO A 219 -11.84 -6.06 19.56
N ASN A 220 -10.62 -5.69 19.16
CA ASN A 220 -10.18 -5.68 17.78
C ASN A 220 -9.09 -6.72 17.58
N VAL A 221 -9.29 -7.60 16.59
CA VAL A 221 -8.30 -8.61 16.22
C VAL A 221 -8.03 -8.51 14.71
N PRO A 222 -6.80 -8.15 14.29
CA PRO A 222 -6.48 -8.02 12.88
C PRO A 222 -6.34 -9.39 12.22
N LEU A 223 -6.89 -9.50 11.01
CA LEU A 223 -6.75 -10.61 10.08
C LEU A 223 -6.14 -10.08 8.79
N ARG A 224 -5.00 -10.64 8.39
CA ARG A 224 -4.29 -10.20 7.20
C ARG A 224 -4.94 -10.68 5.91
N VAL A 225 -4.97 -9.81 4.90
CA VAL A 225 -5.38 -10.10 3.52
C VAL A 225 -4.25 -9.72 2.58
N ILE A 226 -3.86 -10.64 1.70
CA ILE A 226 -2.70 -10.49 0.82
C ILE A 226 -3.09 -10.85 -0.61
N GLY A 227 -2.62 -10.07 -1.57
CA GLY A 227 -2.77 -10.38 -2.98
C GLY A 227 -1.96 -9.43 -3.87
N THR A 228 -2.05 -9.66 -5.17
CA THR A 228 -1.50 -8.77 -6.19
C THR A 228 -2.60 -8.49 -7.20
N VAL A 229 -2.95 -7.22 -7.39
CA VAL A 229 -3.83 -6.79 -8.48
C VAL A 229 -2.95 -6.50 -9.69
N GLU A 230 -3.16 -7.25 -10.76
CA GLU A 230 -2.46 -7.06 -12.03
C GLU A 230 -3.44 -6.54 -13.07
N SER A 231 -3.00 -5.57 -13.86
CA SER A 231 -3.83 -5.10 -14.97
C SER A 231 -3.94 -6.17 -16.04
N ALA A 232 -5.18 -6.53 -16.41
CA ALA A 232 -5.43 -7.47 -17.49
C ALA A 232 -5.02 -6.89 -18.87
N LEU A 233 -5.09 -5.56 -18.99
CA LEU A 233 -4.71 -4.81 -20.18
C LEU A 233 -3.86 -3.60 -19.81
N SER A 234 -2.69 -3.50 -20.42
CA SER A 234 -1.88 -2.29 -20.37
C SER A 234 -2.20 -1.38 -21.56
N ILE A 235 -2.36 -0.09 -21.31
CA ILE A 235 -2.59 0.94 -22.34
C ILE A 235 -1.36 1.85 -22.37
N ALA A 236 -0.82 2.12 -23.56
CA ALA A 236 0.27 3.07 -23.73
C ALA A 236 -0.05 4.07 -24.85
N PRO A 237 -0.02 5.39 -24.58
CA PRO A 237 0.13 6.02 -23.26
C PRO A 237 -1.11 5.85 -22.36
N GLN A 238 -0.92 5.76 -21.04
CA GLN A 238 -2.03 5.76 -20.05
C GLN A 238 -2.66 7.15 -19.84
N SER A 239 -1.94 8.21 -20.19
CA SER A 239 -2.40 9.59 -20.11
C SER A 239 -2.29 10.25 -21.48
N ILE A 240 -3.42 10.72 -22.00
CA ILE A 240 -3.53 11.37 -23.32
C ILE A 240 -3.75 12.85 -23.07
N ALA A 241 -2.69 13.63 -23.25
CA ALA A 241 -2.77 15.08 -23.19
C ALA A 241 -3.17 15.64 -24.56
N VAL A 242 -4.42 16.08 -24.66
CA VAL A 242 -4.97 16.69 -25.88
C VAL A 242 -4.54 18.16 -26.01
N GLY A 243 -4.32 18.83 -24.88
CA GLY A 243 -4.00 20.26 -24.86
C GLY A 243 -5.25 21.14 -24.94
N THR A 244 -5.10 22.36 -25.46
CA THR A 244 -6.21 23.32 -25.59
C THR A 244 -6.86 23.20 -26.96
N ILE A 245 -8.16 22.90 -27.01
CA ILE A 245 -8.94 22.77 -28.24
C ILE A 245 -10.30 23.47 -28.11
N LYS A 246 -11.00 23.71 -29.21
CA LYS A 246 -12.38 24.22 -29.20
C LYS A 246 -13.38 23.07 -29.19
N GLN A 247 -14.63 23.38 -28.86
CA GLN A 247 -15.72 22.42 -29.05
C GLN A 247 -15.84 22.05 -30.53
N GLY A 248 -16.02 20.76 -30.82
CA GLY A 248 -16.10 20.21 -32.16
C GLY A 248 -14.75 19.85 -32.77
N ASP A 249 -13.64 20.30 -32.19
CA ASP A 249 -12.30 19.94 -32.66
C ASP A 249 -12.02 18.46 -32.37
N SER A 250 -11.32 17.83 -33.31
CA SER A 250 -10.89 16.45 -33.23
C SER A 250 -9.37 16.34 -33.08
N VAL A 251 -8.92 15.37 -32.29
CA VAL A 251 -7.52 14.99 -32.16
C VAL A 251 -7.35 13.51 -32.42
N SER A 252 -6.37 13.14 -33.24
CA SER A 252 -6.03 11.73 -33.48
C SER A 252 -4.84 11.32 -32.62
N GLN A 253 -4.91 10.14 -32.02
CA GLN A 253 -3.92 9.57 -31.13
C GLN A 253 -3.79 8.07 -31.33
N ARG A 254 -2.57 7.54 -31.20
CA ARG A 254 -2.32 6.10 -31.33
C ARG A 254 -2.08 5.46 -29.97
N LEU A 255 -2.80 4.38 -29.70
CA LEU A 255 -2.70 3.61 -28.46
C LEU A 255 -2.17 2.22 -28.74
N ALA A 256 -1.22 1.77 -27.94
CA ALA A 256 -0.86 0.36 -27.83
C ALA A 256 -1.61 -0.24 -26.65
N ILE A 257 -2.50 -1.19 -26.92
CA ILE A 257 -3.24 -1.92 -25.89
C ILE A 257 -2.70 -3.35 -25.89
N ARG A 258 -2.09 -3.77 -24.79
CA ARG A 258 -1.51 -5.10 -24.64
C ARG A 258 -2.20 -5.86 -23.53
N GLY A 259 -2.72 -7.04 -23.87
CA GLY A 259 -3.33 -7.98 -22.94
C GLY A 259 -2.38 -9.12 -22.59
N ARG A 260 -2.73 -9.86 -21.55
CA ARG A 260 -2.01 -11.10 -21.16
C ARG A 260 -2.44 -12.33 -21.94
N LYS A 261 -3.63 -12.29 -22.52
CA LYS A 261 -4.18 -13.29 -23.43
C LYS A 261 -4.63 -12.56 -24.71
N PRO A 262 -4.72 -13.26 -25.85
CA PRO A 262 -5.37 -12.69 -27.03
C PRO A 262 -6.75 -12.16 -26.67
N PHE A 263 -7.07 -10.96 -27.14
CA PHE A 263 -8.35 -10.29 -26.87
C PHE A 263 -8.76 -9.50 -28.11
N ALA A 264 -10.05 -9.18 -28.22
CA ALA A 264 -10.57 -8.24 -29.21
C ALA A 264 -11.22 -7.05 -28.48
N ILE A 265 -11.14 -5.86 -29.07
CA ILE A 265 -11.69 -4.64 -28.48
C ILE A 265 -13.18 -4.56 -28.83
N GLU A 266 -14.02 -4.39 -27.81
CA GLU A 266 -15.47 -4.24 -27.98
C GLU A 266 -15.85 -2.76 -28.11
N SER A 267 -15.44 -1.93 -27.16
CA SER A 267 -15.72 -0.49 -27.17
C SER A 267 -14.61 0.34 -26.54
N ILE A 268 -14.52 1.59 -26.96
CA ILE A 268 -13.73 2.65 -26.33
C ILE A 268 -14.64 3.84 -26.13
N GLU A 269 -14.86 4.22 -24.87
CA GLU A 269 -15.83 5.25 -24.48
C GLU A 269 -15.14 6.31 -23.61
N CYS A 270 -15.52 7.58 -23.78
CA CYS A 270 -14.99 8.69 -23.00
C CYS A 270 -16.10 9.73 -22.79
N GLU A 271 -16.42 10.02 -21.53
CA GLU A 271 -17.54 10.90 -21.19
C GLU A 271 -17.33 12.33 -21.73
N GLY A 272 -18.29 12.83 -22.52
CA GLY A 272 -18.25 14.15 -23.14
C GLY A 272 -17.47 14.24 -24.46
N TRP A 273 -16.95 13.10 -24.94
CA TRP A 273 -16.18 13.01 -26.19
C TRP A 273 -16.81 12.00 -27.13
N LYS A 274 -16.89 12.34 -28.42
CA LYS A 274 -17.16 11.37 -29.46
C LYS A 274 -15.87 10.64 -29.80
N VAL A 275 -15.89 9.31 -29.71
CA VAL A 275 -14.73 8.45 -29.89
C VAL A 275 -14.89 7.62 -31.16
N GLU A 276 -13.96 7.76 -32.10
CA GLU A 276 -13.86 6.93 -33.30
C GLU A 276 -12.54 6.16 -33.28
N PHE A 277 -12.53 4.87 -33.60
CA PHE A 277 -11.32 4.06 -33.50
C PHE A 277 -11.23 2.96 -34.55
N SER A 278 -10.00 2.62 -34.94
CA SER A 278 -9.71 1.46 -35.79
C SER A 278 -9.49 0.22 -34.92
N ALA A 279 -10.54 -0.59 -34.70
CA ALA A 279 -10.39 -1.91 -34.09
C ALA A 279 -10.38 -3.03 -35.14
N SER A 280 -9.54 -4.03 -34.91
CA SER A 280 -9.61 -5.31 -35.60
C SER A 280 -10.52 -6.25 -34.82
N GLU A 281 -11.31 -7.07 -35.52
CA GLU A 281 -12.13 -8.12 -34.90
C GLU A 281 -11.29 -9.32 -34.42
N ASP A 282 -10.02 -9.40 -34.81
CA ASP A 282 -9.14 -10.51 -34.47
C ASP A 282 -8.70 -10.46 -33.01
N GLU A 283 -8.68 -11.62 -32.35
CA GLU A 283 -8.07 -11.75 -31.04
C GLU A 283 -6.54 -11.73 -31.14
N ARG A 284 -5.92 -10.71 -30.54
CA ARG A 284 -4.46 -10.54 -30.53
C ARG A 284 -3.98 -10.10 -29.16
N MET A 285 -2.72 -10.42 -28.85
CA MET A 285 -2.08 -10.00 -27.59
C MET A 285 -1.82 -8.49 -27.54
N ILE A 286 -1.65 -7.85 -28.70
CA ILE A 286 -1.36 -6.43 -28.83
C ILE A 286 -2.23 -5.86 -29.94
N HIS A 287 -2.94 -4.79 -29.63
CA HIS A 287 -3.69 -3.97 -30.59
C HIS A 287 -3.06 -2.59 -30.67
N MET A 288 -2.78 -2.15 -31.90
CA MET A 288 -2.41 -0.76 -32.17
C MET A 288 -3.67 -0.07 -32.69
N VAL A 289 -4.24 0.81 -31.88
CA VAL A 289 -5.51 1.47 -32.17
C VAL A 289 -5.24 2.92 -32.51
N ASP A 290 -5.61 3.33 -33.72
CA ASP A 290 -5.69 4.74 -34.07
C ASP A 290 -7.07 5.25 -33.63
N LEU A 291 -7.05 6.23 -32.73
CA LEU A 291 -8.20 6.80 -32.05
C LEU A 291 -8.36 8.26 -32.50
N THR A 292 -9.58 8.69 -32.79
CA THR A 292 -9.94 10.10 -32.98
C THR A 292 -10.94 10.51 -31.91
N LEU A 293 -10.55 11.48 -31.09
CA LEU A 293 -11.35 12.06 -30.02
C LEU A 293 -11.88 13.41 -30.48
N THR A 294 -13.20 13.58 -30.51
CA THR A 294 -13.86 14.85 -30.85
C THR A 294 -14.56 15.41 -29.64
N ALA A 295 -14.27 16.66 -29.29
CA ALA A 295 -14.89 17.33 -28.14
C ALA A 295 -16.36 17.67 -28.45
N ASP A 296 -17.29 16.85 -27.97
CA ASP A 296 -18.72 17.01 -28.25
C ASP A 296 -19.39 17.91 -27.20
N SER A 297 -19.72 17.33 -26.04
CA SER A 297 -20.31 18.04 -24.91
C SER A 297 -19.30 18.45 -23.83
N ALA A 298 -18.02 18.08 -23.97
CA ALA A 298 -16.95 18.47 -23.05
C ALA A 298 -16.76 20.00 -22.99
N ARG A 299 -16.51 20.55 -21.79
CA ARG A 299 -16.37 22.00 -21.53
C ARG A 299 -15.29 22.31 -20.49
N GLY A 300 -14.56 23.41 -20.68
CA GLY A 300 -13.54 23.86 -19.73
C GLY A 300 -12.42 22.82 -19.53
N ASN A 301 -11.85 22.79 -18.33
CA ASN A 301 -10.77 21.86 -18.01
C ASN A 301 -11.30 20.44 -17.81
N GLN A 302 -10.78 19.49 -18.59
CA GLN A 302 -11.20 18.09 -18.63
C GLN A 302 -10.10 17.20 -18.07
N ARG A 303 -10.49 16.28 -17.19
CA ARG A 303 -9.68 15.16 -16.72
C ARG A 303 -10.61 13.95 -16.52
N VAL A 304 -10.92 13.28 -17.62
CA VAL A 304 -11.95 12.23 -17.66
C VAL A 304 -11.34 10.87 -17.98
N PRO A 305 -11.89 9.78 -17.42
CA PRO A 305 -11.47 8.43 -17.77
C PRO A 305 -12.01 8.03 -19.15
N MET A 306 -11.12 7.55 -20.01
CA MET A 306 -11.47 6.78 -21.20
C MET A 306 -11.45 5.30 -20.86
N VAL A 307 -12.55 4.61 -21.12
CA VAL A 307 -12.79 3.22 -20.74
C VAL A 307 -12.73 2.34 -21.98
N ILE A 308 -11.86 1.34 -21.97
CA ILE A 308 -11.77 0.32 -23.02
C ILE A 308 -12.36 -0.98 -22.48
N ARG A 309 -13.29 -1.57 -23.22
CA ARG A 309 -13.89 -2.88 -22.93
C ARG A 309 -13.49 -3.89 -23.98
N THR A 310 -13.17 -5.11 -23.58
CA THR A 310 -12.86 -6.21 -24.50
C THR A 310 -14.02 -7.17 -24.62
N ARG A 311 -14.12 -7.83 -25.78
CA ARG A 311 -15.16 -8.84 -26.05
C ARG A 311 -14.78 -10.21 -25.46
N GLY A 312 -15.76 -10.99 -25.04
CA GLY A 312 -15.62 -12.42 -24.67
C GLY A 312 -16.11 -12.77 -23.26
N GLU A 313 -16.08 -14.06 -22.90
CA GLU A 313 -16.50 -14.54 -21.56
C GLU A 313 -15.65 -13.96 -20.41
N ASN A 314 -14.40 -13.56 -20.71
CA ASN A 314 -13.50 -12.88 -19.78
C ASN A 314 -13.30 -11.43 -20.21
N ALA A 315 -14.37 -10.74 -20.61
CA ALA A 315 -14.35 -9.32 -20.94
C ALA A 315 -13.73 -8.53 -19.77
N VAL A 316 -12.64 -7.82 -20.05
CA VAL A 316 -11.95 -6.98 -19.07
C VAL A 316 -12.08 -5.52 -19.47
N THR A 317 -12.01 -4.66 -18.47
CA THR A 317 -12.08 -3.21 -18.67
C THR A 317 -10.75 -2.58 -18.27
N ALA A 318 -10.26 -1.65 -19.06
CA ALA A 318 -9.09 -0.84 -18.74
C ALA A 318 -9.38 0.64 -18.90
N LYS A 319 -8.65 1.48 -18.17
CA LYS A 319 -8.86 2.93 -18.13
C LYS A 319 -7.59 3.68 -18.49
N ALA A 320 -7.71 4.67 -19.36
CA ALA A 320 -6.72 5.72 -19.59
C ALA A 320 -7.32 7.07 -19.19
N ILE A 321 -6.49 8.09 -18.96
CA ILE A 321 -6.96 9.44 -18.62
C ILE A 321 -6.77 10.37 -19.82
N VAL A 322 -7.83 11.07 -20.20
CA VAL A 322 -7.79 12.14 -21.19
C VAL A 322 -7.78 13.49 -20.46
N THR A 323 -6.80 14.33 -20.78
CA THR A 323 -6.72 15.71 -20.28
C THR A 323 -6.79 16.71 -21.42
N ALA A 324 -7.63 17.72 -21.28
CA ALA A 324 -7.81 18.78 -22.27
C ALA A 324 -8.31 20.07 -21.63
N ASN A 325 -8.11 21.20 -22.31
CA ASN A 325 -8.79 22.44 -21.98
C ASN A 325 -9.68 22.86 -23.16
N ILE A 326 -10.99 22.82 -22.98
CA ILE A 326 -11.95 23.22 -24.02
C ILE A 326 -12.19 24.72 -23.92
N ALA A 327 -11.60 25.48 -24.83
CA ALA A 327 -11.73 26.92 -24.89
C ALA A 327 -13.20 27.31 -25.20
N ALA A 328 -13.73 28.26 -24.43
CA ALA A 328 -15.03 28.85 -24.73
C ALA A 328 -14.94 29.67 -26.03
N GLU A 329 -15.94 29.54 -26.89
CA GLU A 329 -16.07 30.36 -28.08
C GLU A 329 -16.26 31.82 -27.63
N GLN A 330 -15.31 32.71 -27.95
CA GLN A 330 -15.52 34.14 -27.73
C GLN A 330 -16.61 34.60 -28.69
N VAL A 331 -17.81 34.84 -28.16
CA VAL A 331 -18.89 35.53 -28.88
C VAL A 331 -18.34 36.90 -29.28
N ALA A 332 -18.02 37.07 -30.57
CA ALA A 332 -17.71 38.36 -31.13
C ALA A 332 -18.91 39.28 -30.92
N GLN A 333 -18.78 40.26 -30.02
CA GLN A 333 -19.74 41.34 -29.91
C GLN A 333 -19.66 42.14 -31.21
N ALA A 334 -20.64 41.94 -32.08
CA ALA A 334 -20.88 42.83 -33.21
C ALA A 334 -21.27 44.20 -32.66
N GLN A 335 -20.51 45.21 -33.07
CA GLN A 335 -20.71 46.63 -32.78
C GLN A 335 -21.96 47.17 -33.47
#